data_AF-A0A0C9ZIG6-F1
#
_entry.id   AF-A0A0C9ZIG6-F1
#
_cell.length_a   1.000
_cell.length_b   1.000
_cell.length_c   1.000
_cell.angle_alpha   90.00
_cell.angle_beta   90.00
_cell.angle_gamma   90.00
#
_symmetry.space_group_name_H-M   'P 1'
#
loop_
_entity.id
_entity.type
_entity.pdbx_description
1 polymer ?
#
loop_
_entity_poly.entity_id
_entity_poly.type
_entity_poly.pdbx_seq_one_letter_code
_entity_poly.pdbx_strand_id
1 'polypeptide(L)'
;QRSDQLLERLLGPELRPVIPYVKPIFVTSFGSFLRMDYGTGHETSFAMFLCCLTLASFFEPSPDQERELVLRVFVRYMRLCWRLQDVYKLEPAGSHGVWGLDDYCFLGYVFGSAQLREQTVFPVSAILRPSPPQNNLYCMCVTRIHQVKHGPFHEHSSQLYAIATGVPNWAKVNSGLLKMYEGEVLSKRVVVQHLPLGGLLSLDED
;
A
#
# COMPACT_ATOMS: atom_id res chain seq x y z
N GLN A 1 19.61 -4.02 11.65
CA GLN A 1 20.34 -4.29 12.91
C GLN A 1 19.41 -4.41 14.13
N ARG A 2 18.48 -3.48 14.40
CA ARG A 2 17.57 -3.58 15.56
C ARG A 2 16.21 -4.28 15.30
N SER A 3 16.02 -4.85 14.11
CA SER A 3 14.77 -5.52 13.72
C SER A 3 14.46 -6.73 14.60
N ASP A 4 15.49 -7.51 14.98
CA ASP A 4 15.32 -8.68 15.84
C ASP A 4 14.75 -8.30 17.20
N GLN A 5 15.39 -7.35 17.88
CA GLN A 5 14.93 -6.84 19.18
C GLN A 5 13.52 -6.24 19.10
N LEU A 6 13.16 -5.59 17.98
CA LEU A 6 11.83 -5.04 17.79
C LEU A 6 10.77 -6.14 17.68
N LEU A 7 11.04 -7.16 16.85
CA LEU A 7 10.13 -8.27 16.63
C LEU A 7 10.01 -9.18 17.86
N GLU A 8 11.10 -9.44 18.57
CA GLU A 8 11.07 -10.19 19.84
C GLU A 8 10.22 -9.47 20.90
N ARG A 9 10.32 -8.15 20.99
CA ARG A 9 9.49 -7.35 21.91
C ARG A 9 8.03 -7.30 21.50
N LEU A 10 7.74 -7.29 20.20
CA LEU A 10 6.38 -7.22 19.66
C LEU A 10 5.64 -8.55 19.81
N LEU A 11 6.27 -9.64 19.42
CA LEU A 11 5.64 -10.96 19.27
C LEU A 11 5.68 -11.78 20.57
N GLY A 12 6.58 -11.45 21.49
CA GLY A 12 6.73 -12.18 22.74
C GLY A 12 7.35 -13.58 22.54
N PRO A 13 7.48 -14.36 23.63
CA PRO A 13 8.15 -15.65 23.60
C PRO A 13 7.40 -16.72 22.79
N GLU A 14 6.07 -16.69 22.80
CA GLU A 14 5.21 -17.70 22.15
C GLU A 14 5.35 -17.69 20.63
N LEU A 15 5.44 -16.50 20.03
CA LEU A 15 5.56 -16.32 18.58
C LEU A 15 7.00 -16.08 18.12
N ARG A 16 7.99 -16.29 18.99
CA ARG A 16 9.41 -16.22 18.63
C ARG A 16 9.79 -17.10 17.42
N PRO A 17 9.25 -18.33 17.24
CA PRO A 17 9.53 -19.17 16.07
C PRO A 17 9.07 -18.57 14.74
N VAL A 18 8.17 -17.58 14.75
CA VAL A 18 7.65 -16.91 13.55
C VAL A 18 8.63 -15.86 13.01
N ILE A 19 9.49 -15.30 13.87
CA ILE A 19 10.40 -14.19 13.55
C ILE A 19 11.24 -14.45 12.29
N PRO A 20 11.89 -15.62 12.08
CA PRO A 20 12.69 -15.86 10.88
C PRO A 20 11.91 -15.73 9.57
N TYR A 21 10.60 -15.99 9.58
CA TYR A 21 9.74 -15.93 8.40
C TYR A 21 9.21 -14.53 8.14
N VAL A 22 8.83 -13.79 9.19
CA VAL A 22 8.24 -12.44 9.04
C VAL A 22 9.30 -11.33 8.96
N LYS A 23 10.49 -11.55 9.50
CA LYS A 23 11.56 -10.55 9.51
C LYS A 23 11.99 -10.11 8.12
N PRO A 24 12.25 -11.01 7.14
CA PRO A 24 12.61 -10.59 5.80
C PRO A 24 11.53 -9.71 5.17
N ILE A 25 10.27 -10.10 5.30
CA ILE A 25 9.11 -9.36 4.79
C ILE A 25 9.04 -7.96 5.43
N PHE A 26 9.19 -7.90 6.76
CA PHE A 26 9.19 -6.64 7.51
C PHE A 26 10.33 -5.71 7.09
N VAL A 27 11.56 -6.21 6.97
CA VAL A 27 12.72 -5.38 6.61
C VAL A 27 12.60 -4.85 5.19
N THR A 28 12.09 -5.66 4.26
CA THR A 28 11.84 -5.24 2.86
C THR A 28 10.73 -4.20 2.75
N SER A 29 9.86 -4.05 3.75
CA SER A 29 8.69 -3.17 3.66
C SER A 29 8.98 -1.68 3.55
N PHE A 30 10.21 -1.22 3.78
CA PHE A 30 10.54 0.21 3.93
C PHE A 30 11.38 0.80 2.79
N GLY A 31 11.50 0.09 1.66
CA GLY A 31 12.31 0.51 0.52
C GLY A 31 13.66 -0.20 0.46
N SER A 32 14.42 0.06 -0.61
CA SER A 32 15.78 -0.46 -0.78
C SER A 32 16.82 0.56 -0.36
N PHE A 33 17.64 0.22 0.64
CA PHE A 33 18.73 1.09 1.07
C PHE A 33 19.83 1.24 0.00
N LEU A 34 20.10 0.17 -0.76
CA LEU A 34 21.17 0.19 -1.77
C LEU A 34 20.77 0.99 -3.01
N ARG A 35 19.50 0.92 -3.41
CA ARG A 35 18.98 1.64 -4.58
C ARG A 35 18.40 3.00 -4.23
N MET A 36 18.23 3.30 -2.93
CA MET A 36 17.57 4.51 -2.44
C MET A 36 16.17 4.69 -3.06
N ASP A 37 15.42 3.61 -3.17
CA ASP A 37 14.11 3.57 -3.83
C ASP A 37 13.00 3.00 -2.92
N TYR A 38 11.75 3.32 -3.26
CA TYR A 38 10.55 2.74 -2.64
C TYR A 38 9.46 2.61 -3.71
N GLY A 39 8.56 1.64 -3.57
CA GLY A 39 7.49 1.41 -4.52
C GLY A 39 6.50 0.35 -4.04
N THR A 40 5.59 -0.02 -4.93
CA THR A 40 4.45 -0.91 -4.61
C THR A 40 4.87 -2.27 -4.08
N GLY A 41 6.01 -2.84 -4.52
CA GLY A 41 6.51 -4.10 -3.97
C GLY A 41 6.88 -4.04 -2.49
N HIS A 42 7.37 -2.89 -2.02
CA HIS A 42 7.66 -2.65 -0.61
C HIS A 42 6.36 -2.45 0.19
N GLU A 43 5.38 -1.76 -0.38
CA GLU A 43 4.02 -1.65 0.18
C GLU A 43 3.35 -3.03 0.32
N THR A 44 3.43 -3.86 -0.72
CA THR A 44 2.93 -5.24 -0.73
C THR A 44 3.63 -6.07 0.35
N SER A 45 4.94 -5.92 0.51
CA SER A 45 5.68 -6.59 1.59
C SER A 45 5.08 -6.24 2.96
N PHE A 46 4.71 -4.99 3.20
CA PHE A 46 4.11 -4.62 4.49
C PHE A 46 2.72 -5.24 4.68
N ALA A 47 1.91 -5.29 3.62
CA ALA A 47 0.61 -5.98 3.66
C ALA A 47 0.78 -7.48 3.93
N MET A 48 1.77 -8.13 3.32
CA MET A 48 2.13 -9.52 3.59
C MET A 48 2.60 -9.72 5.02
N PHE A 49 3.37 -8.78 5.59
CA PHE A 49 3.78 -8.84 6.99
C PHE A 49 2.58 -8.87 7.92
N LEU A 50 1.59 -7.99 7.72
CA LEU A 50 0.35 -8.00 8.50
C LEU A 50 -0.43 -9.31 8.29
N CYS A 51 -0.50 -9.80 7.06
CA CYS A 51 -1.14 -11.08 6.74
C CYS A 51 -0.48 -12.25 7.49
N CYS A 52 0.85 -12.35 7.48
CA CYS A 52 1.58 -13.38 8.22
C CYS A 52 1.33 -13.32 9.73
N LEU A 53 1.23 -12.12 10.30
CA LEU A 53 0.91 -11.97 11.73
C LEU A 53 -0.50 -12.46 12.04
N THR A 54 -1.48 -12.19 11.17
CA THR A 54 -2.83 -12.74 11.30
C THR A 54 -2.83 -14.27 11.15
N LEU A 55 -2.10 -14.82 10.18
CA LEU A 55 -1.96 -16.28 9.99
C LEU A 55 -1.25 -16.97 11.16
N ALA A 56 -0.34 -16.27 11.83
CA ALA A 56 0.32 -16.73 13.05
C ALA A 56 -0.53 -16.53 14.32
N SER A 57 -1.81 -16.14 14.18
CA SER A 57 -2.73 -15.87 15.29
C SER A 57 -2.28 -14.74 16.23
N PHE A 58 -1.38 -13.85 15.79
CA PHE A 58 -1.05 -12.63 16.55
C PHE A 58 -2.22 -11.64 16.53
N PHE A 59 -2.93 -11.59 15.40
CA PHE A 59 -4.17 -10.85 15.26
C PHE A 59 -5.33 -11.83 15.09
N GLU A 60 -6.47 -11.50 15.68
CA GLU A 60 -7.71 -12.23 15.42
C GLU A 60 -8.18 -11.96 13.97
N PRO A 61 -8.48 -12.99 13.17
CA PRO A 61 -8.98 -12.84 11.80
C PRO A 61 -10.47 -12.47 11.80
N SER A 62 -10.80 -11.29 12.33
CA SER A 62 -12.15 -10.74 12.37
C SER A 62 -12.25 -9.46 11.52
N PRO A 63 -13.42 -9.17 10.89
CA PRO A 63 -13.58 -7.99 10.05
C PRO A 63 -13.27 -6.66 10.77
N ASP A 64 -13.54 -6.59 12.07
CA ASP A 64 -13.26 -5.39 12.87
C ASP A 64 -11.75 -5.24 13.13
N GLN A 65 -11.05 -6.32 13.45
CA GLN A 65 -9.60 -6.30 13.64
C GLN A 65 -8.88 -5.98 12.32
N GLU A 66 -9.30 -6.58 11.20
CA GLU A 66 -8.77 -6.30 9.86
C GLU A 66 -8.96 -4.82 9.46
N ARG A 67 -10.13 -4.25 9.75
CA ARG A 67 -10.40 -2.83 9.53
C ARG A 67 -9.44 -1.97 10.35
N GLU A 68 -9.20 -2.32 11.62
CA GLU A 68 -8.28 -1.57 12.49
C GLU A 68 -6.82 -1.68 12.03
N LEU A 69 -6.39 -2.84 11.52
CA LEU A 69 -5.06 -3.00 10.91
C LEU A 69 -4.88 -2.03 9.74
N VAL A 70 -5.89 -1.88 8.87
CA VAL A 70 -5.83 -0.95 7.75
C VAL A 70 -5.91 0.50 8.23
N LEU A 71 -6.91 0.86 9.04
CA LEU A 71 -7.19 2.25 9.39
C LEU A 71 -6.24 2.85 10.42
N ARG A 72 -5.51 2.02 11.19
CA ARG A 72 -4.51 2.50 12.15
C ARG A 72 -3.08 2.11 11.76
N VAL A 73 -2.81 0.82 11.62
CA VAL A 73 -1.44 0.33 11.42
C VAL A 73 -0.93 0.69 10.03
N PHE A 74 -1.70 0.39 8.99
CA PHE A 74 -1.32 0.70 7.61
C PHE A 74 -1.27 2.21 7.35
N VAL A 75 -2.17 3.00 7.93
CA VAL A 75 -2.09 4.48 7.88
C VAL A 75 -0.80 5.00 8.51
N ARG A 76 -0.40 4.45 9.66
CA ARG A 76 0.85 4.85 10.32
C ARG A 76 2.08 4.47 9.49
N TYR A 77 2.03 3.31 8.84
CA TYR A 77 3.04 2.86 7.89
C TYR A 77 3.15 3.80 6.68
N MET A 78 2.05 4.13 6.00
CA MET A 78 2.08 5.04 4.84
C MET A 78 2.70 6.40 5.20
N ARG A 79 2.30 6.98 6.34
CA ARG A 79 2.86 8.26 6.81
C ARG A 79 4.36 8.17 7.11
N LEU A 80 4.83 7.02 7.63
CA LEU A 80 6.25 6.79 7.81
C LEU A 80 6.96 6.73 6.45
N CYS A 81 6.44 5.96 5.49
CA CYS A 81 7.03 5.85 4.16
C CYS A 81 7.06 7.19 3.42
N TRP A 82 6.01 8.01 3.51
CA TRP A 82 6.02 9.38 2.95
C TRP A 82 7.10 10.24 3.57
N ARG A 83 7.31 10.15 4.89
CA ARG A 83 8.40 10.87 5.55
C ARG A 83 9.77 10.36 5.09
N LEU A 84 9.93 9.04 4.89
CA LEU A 84 11.17 8.47 4.36
C LEU A 84 11.44 8.96 2.94
N GLN A 85 10.42 8.96 2.06
CA GLN A 85 10.49 9.51 0.71
C GLN A 85 10.94 10.98 0.73
N ASP A 86 10.34 11.80 1.59
CA ASP A 86 10.66 13.24 1.66
C ASP A 86 12.06 13.52 2.18
N VAL A 87 12.45 12.83 3.26
CA VAL A 87 13.73 13.05 3.97
C VAL A 87 14.90 12.52 3.16
N TYR A 88 14.76 11.33 2.57
CA TYR A 88 15.85 10.66 1.87
C TYR A 88 15.78 10.80 0.34
N LYS A 89 14.77 11.52 -0.17
CA LYS A 89 14.56 11.75 -1.61
C LYS A 89 14.57 10.44 -2.41
N LEU A 90 13.80 9.47 -1.91
CA LEU A 90 13.77 8.13 -2.48
C LEU A 90 13.21 8.15 -3.90
N GLU A 91 13.83 7.40 -4.79
CA GLU A 91 13.35 7.25 -6.17
C GLU A 91 12.12 6.30 -6.22
N PRO A 92 11.17 6.53 -7.15
CA PRO A 92 10.09 5.59 -7.41
C PRO A 92 10.61 4.25 -7.96
N ALA A 93 10.44 3.16 -7.22
CA ALA A 93 10.85 1.83 -7.62
C ALA A 93 9.79 1.18 -8.53
N GLY A 94 10.16 0.83 -9.76
CA GLY A 94 9.25 0.16 -10.70
C GLY A 94 8.09 1.05 -11.16
N SER A 95 8.24 2.37 -11.08
CA SER A 95 7.20 3.30 -11.54
C SER A 95 7.00 3.20 -13.05
N HIS A 96 5.74 3.22 -13.47
CA HIS A 96 5.32 3.35 -14.86
C HIS A 96 5.21 4.82 -15.31
N GLY A 97 5.74 5.76 -14.50
CA GLY A 97 5.61 7.19 -14.72
C GLY A 97 4.14 7.60 -14.79
N VAL A 98 3.79 8.38 -15.81
CA VAL A 98 2.40 8.83 -16.03
C VAL A 98 1.42 7.68 -16.29
N TRP A 99 1.89 6.49 -16.67
CA TRP A 99 1.03 5.33 -16.92
C TRP A 99 0.71 4.52 -15.65
N GLY A 100 1.41 4.81 -14.55
CA GLY A 100 1.16 4.23 -13.24
C GLY A 100 -0.01 4.93 -12.53
N LEU A 101 -0.59 4.24 -11.55
CA LEU A 101 -1.61 4.85 -10.68
C LEU A 101 -1.00 5.98 -9.83
N ASP A 102 0.16 5.72 -9.26
CA ASP A 102 0.94 6.59 -8.37
C ASP A 102 2.40 6.13 -8.44
N ASP A 103 3.33 7.00 -8.06
CA ASP A 103 4.77 6.70 -8.15
C ASP A 103 5.20 5.65 -7.12
N TYR A 104 4.56 5.60 -5.95
CA TYR A 104 5.02 4.82 -4.80
C TYR A 104 3.98 3.85 -4.24
N CYS A 105 2.69 4.21 -4.24
CA CYS A 105 1.67 3.54 -3.44
C CYS A 105 0.49 3.03 -4.28
N PHE A 106 -0.14 1.94 -3.88
CA PHE A 106 -1.33 1.40 -4.56
C PHE A 106 -2.44 1.05 -3.57
N LEU A 107 -2.12 0.34 -2.50
CA LEU A 107 -3.10 -0.21 -1.56
C LEU A 107 -3.93 0.87 -0.85
N GLY A 108 -3.36 2.04 -0.61
CA GLY A 108 -4.12 3.20 -0.08
C GLY A 108 -5.34 3.56 -0.94
N TYR A 109 -5.23 3.47 -2.27
CA TYR A 109 -6.34 3.70 -3.20
C TYR A 109 -7.34 2.53 -3.20
N VAL A 110 -6.88 1.29 -3.07
CA VAL A 110 -7.75 0.11 -2.97
C VAL A 110 -8.61 0.20 -1.70
N PHE A 111 -7.99 0.42 -0.53
CA PHE A 111 -8.72 0.54 0.73
C PHE A 111 -9.59 1.79 0.76
N GLY A 112 -9.10 2.91 0.25
CA GLY A 112 -9.86 4.15 0.21
C GLY A 112 -11.09 4.10 -0.69
N SER A 113 -11.00 3.44 -1.84
CA SER A 113 -12.16 3.21 -2.70
C SER A 113 -13.16 2.23 -2.06
N ALA A 114 -12.70 1.25 -1.29
CA ALA A 114 -13.58 0.35 -0.53
C ALA A 114 -14.38 1.11 0.54
N GLN A 115 -13.76 2.06 1.26
CA GLN A 115 -14.45 2.94 2.21
C GLN A 115 -15.58 3.77 1.57
N LEU A 116 -15.48 4.08 0.27
CA LEU A 116 -16.44 4.89 -0.48
C LEU A 116 -17.39 4.04 -1.34
N ARG A 117 -17.30 2.71 -1.29
CA ARG A 117 -17.93 1.80 -2.25
C ARG A 117 -19.45 1.95 -2.35
N GLU A 118 -20.14 2.13 -1.23
CA GLU A 118 -21.61 2.13 -1.15
C GLU A 118 -22.24 3.52 -1.07
N GLN A 119 -21.43 4.58 -0.94
CA GLN A 119 -21.94 5.94 -0.83
C GLN A 119 -22.14 6.60 -2.22
N THR A 120 -23.10 7.53 -2.29
CA THR A 120 -23.45 8.26 -3.53
C THR A 120 -23.24 9.77 -3.44
N VAL A 121 -22.96 10.29 -2.24
CA VAL A 121 -22.87 11.74 -1.96
C VAL A 121 -21.56 12.34 -2.49
N PHE A 122 -20.48 11.57 -2.44
CA PHE A 122 -19.16 11.95 -2.91
C PHE A 122 -18.88 11.25 -4.25
N PRO A 123 -19.09 11.91 -5.40
CA PRO A 123 -18.81 11.30 -6.70
C PRO A 123 -17.30 11.13 -6.92
N VAL A 124 -16.90 10.22 -7.80
CA VAL A 124 -15.47 9.93 -8.07
C VAL A 124 -14.72 11.19 -8.56
N SER A 125 -15.36 11.99 -9.41
CA SER A 125 -14.82 13.26 -9.90
C SER A 125 -14.50 14.29 -8.80
N ALA A 126 -15.08 14.15 -7.61
CA ALA A 126 -14.82 15.06 -6.50
C ALA A 126 -13.38 14.95 -5.96
N ILE A 127 -12.62 13.90 -6.30
CA ILE A 127 -11.20 13.82 -5.95
C ILE A 127 -10.34 14.88 -6.64
N LEU A 128 -10.80 15.45 -7.75
CA LEU A 128 -10.10 16.52 -8.48
C LEU A 128 -10.29 17.90 -7.83
N ARG A 129 -11.07 18.00 -6.76
CA ARG A 129 -11.24 19.25 -6.02
C ARG A 129 -9.95 19.57 -5.25
N PRO A 130 -9.60 20.86 -5.05
CA PRO A 130 -8.33 21.26 -4.43
C PRO A 130 -8.10 20.74 -2.99
N SER A 131 -9.16 20.37 -2.28
CA SER A 131 -9.08 19.86 -0.91
C SER A 131 -10.11 18.75 -0.69
N PRO A 132 -9.82 17.51 -1.14
CA PRO A 132 -10.69 16.38 -0.85
C PRO A 132 -10.67 16.06 0.66
N PRO A 133 -11.74 15.48 1.22
CA PRO A 133 -11.84 15.22 2.65
C PRO A 133 -10.81 14.18 3.11
N GLN A 134 -10.01 14.52 4.12
CA GLN A 134 -8.89 13.66 4.58
C GLN A 134 -9.32 12.48 5.46
N ASN A 135 -10.62 12.29 5.70
CA ASN A 135 -11.16 11.17 6.48
C ASN A 135 -11.21 9.84 5.69
N ASN A 136 -10.76 9.84 4.44
CA ASN A 136 -10.72 8.68 3.55
C ASN A 136 -9.30 8.45 3.01
N LEU A 137 -8.87 7.19 2.89
CA LEU A 137 -7.51 6.85 2.47
C LEU A 137 -7.21 7.26 1.03
N TYR A 138 -8.18 7.16 0.12
CA TYR A 138 -8.03 7.56 -1.28
C TYR A 138 -7.76 9.07 -1.36
N CYS A 139 -8.61 9.85 -0.68
CA CYS A 139 -8.46 11.30 -0.61
C CYS A 139 -7.15 11.71 0.08
N MET A 140 -6.68 10.94 1.07
CA MET A 140 -5.40 11.17 1.73
C MET A 140 -4.22 10.96 0.76
N CYS A 141 -4.25 9.92 -0.08
CA CYS A 141 -3.25 9.69 -1.12
C CYS A 141 -3.28 10.79 -2.20
N VAL A 142 -4.47 11.20 -2.67
CA VAL A 142 -4.60 12.32 -3.63
C VAL A 142 -4.10 13.63 -3.04
N THR A 143 -4.39 13.90 -1.77
CA THR A 143 -3.85 15.08 -1.07
C THR A 143 -2.32 15.03 -1.03
N ARG A 144 -1.74 13.85 -0.79
CA ARG A 144 -0.29 13.67 -0.82
C ARG A 144 0.29 13.99 -2.19
N ILE A 145 -0.34 13.56 -3.29
CA ILE A 145 0.09 13.93 -4.65
C ILE A 145 0.15 15.44 -4.82
N HIS A 146 -0.89 16.17 -4.42
CA HIS A 146 -0.92 17.63 -4.52
C HIS A 146 0.18 18.35 -3.69
N GLN A 147 0.71 17.68 -2.67
CA GLN A 147 1.82 18.21 -1.87
C GLN A 147 3.18 18.01 -2.56
N VAL A 148 3.33 16.97 -3.38
CA VAL A 148 4.63 16.58 -3.96
C VAL A 148 4.77 16.87 -5.45
N LYS A 149 3.65 16.90 -6.20
CA LYS A 149 3.62 17.18 -7.64
C LYS A 149 3.00 18.54 -7.90
N HIS A 150 3.56 19.26 -8.86
CA HIS A 150 3.12 20.58 -9.26
C HIS A 150 2.67 20.58 -10.73
N GLY A 151 1.75 21.48 -11.06
CA GLY A 151 1.14 21.58 -12.38
C GLY A 151 -0.27 20.97 -12.43
N PRO A 152 -0.87 20.92 -13.63
CA PRO A 152 -2.20 20.35 -13.82
C PRO A 152 -2.24 18.85 -13.48
N PHE A 153 -3.24 18.43 -12.69
CA PHE A 153 -3.34 17.05 -12.19
C PHE A 153 -3.36 15.99 -13.30
N HIS A 154 -3.98 16.31 -14.43
CA HIS A 154 -4.07 15.40 -15.59
C HIS A 154 -2.73 15.16 -16.30
N GLU A 155 -1.73 16.05 -16.14
CA GLU A 155 -0.41 15.90 -16.75
C GLU A 155 0.48 14.94 -15.96
N HIS A 156 0.43 15.00 -14.63
CA HIS A 156 1.35 14.23 -13.76
C HIS A 156 0.70 13.00 -13.11
N SER A 157 -0.63 12.89 -13.16
CA SER A 157 -1.44 11.82 -12.56
C SER A 157 -2.59 11.43 -13.49
N SER A 158 -2.27 11.20 -14.76
CA SER A 158 -3.25 10.97 -15.84
C SER A 158 -4.17 9.77 -15.59
N GLN A 159 -3.68 8.68 -14.98
CA GLN A 159 -4.53 7.53 -14.65
C GLN A 159 -5.57 7.82 -13.56
N LEU A 160 -5.16 8.50 -12.49
CA LEU A 160 -6.10 8.95 -11.46
C LEU A 160 -7.11 9.95 -12.02
N TYR A 161 -6.67 10.82 -12.94
CA TYR A 161 -7.56 11.73 -13.65
C TYR A 161 -8.57 10.96 -14.51
N ALA A 162 -8.12 9.99 -15.31
CA ALA A 162 -8.98 9.16 -16.14
C ALA A 162 -10.01 8.37 -15.30
N ILE A 163 -9.61 7.85 -14.14
CA ILE A 163 -10.52 7.21 -13.19
C ILE A 163 -11.57 8.22 -12.70
N ALA A 164 -11.14 9.43 -12.31
CA ALA A 164 -12.02 10.46 -11.78
C ALA A 164 -13.05 10.96 -12.79
N THR A 165 -12.68 11.07 -14.07
CA THR A 165 -13.57 11.56 -15.13
C THR A 165 -14.37 10.46 -15.81
N GLY A 166 -13.85 9.22 -15.86
CA GLY A 166 -14.40 8.13 -16.65
C GLY A 166 -15.19 7.09 -15.86
N VAL A 167 -14.96 6.93 -14.56
CA VAL A 167 -15.60 5.87 -13.76
C VAL A 167 -16.80 6.42 -12.99
N PRO A 168 -18.00 5.83 -13.15
CA PRO A 168 -19.24 6.46 -12.67
C PRO A 168 -19.47 6.34 -11.16
N ASN A 169 -18.89 5.34 -10.49
CA ASN A 169 -19.09 5.12 -9.05
C ASN A 169 -17.92 4.38 -8.40
N TRP A 170 -17.82 4.50 -7.08
CA TRP A 170 -16.74 3.93 -6.28
C TRP A 170 -16.70 2.41 -6.25
N ALA A 171 -17.83 1.73 -6.40
CA ALA A 171 -17.84 0.27 -6.53
C ALA A 171 -17.07 -0.18 -7.78
N LYS A 172 -17.27 0.47 -8.92
CA LYS A 172 -16.48 0.21 -10.13
C LYS A 172 -15.02 0.63 -9.98
N VAL A 173 -14.73 1.74 -9.29
CA VAL A 173 -13.34 2.14 -8.99
C VAL A 173 -12.65 1.03 -8.19
N ASN A 174 -13.26 0.57 -7.09
CA ASN A 174 -12.68 -0.45 -6.23
C ASN A 174 -12.44 -1.77 -6.97
N SER A 175 -13.44 -2.28 -7.69
CA SER A 175 -13.28 -3.50 -8.50
C SER A 175 -12.23 -3.35 -9.60
N GLY A 176 -12.15 -2.17 -10.24
CA GLY A 176 -11.12 -1.88 -11.24
C GLY A 176 -9.71 -1.83 -10.64
N LEU A 177 -9.56 -1.18 -9.48
CA LEU A 177 -8.29 -1.11 -8.77
C LEU A 177 -7.80 -2.45 -8.26
N LEU A 178 -8.70 -3.34 -7.80
CA LEU A 178 -8.33 -4.70 -7.42
C LEU A 178 -7.74 -5.47 -8.62
N LYS A 179 -8.39 -5.41 -9.79
CA LYS A 179 -7.88 -6.03 -11.02
C LYS A 179 -6.56 -5.41 -11.47
N MET A 180 -6.44 -4.09 -11.38
CA MET A 180 -5.21 -3.38 -11.72
C MET A 180 -4.08 -3.72 -10.76
N TYR A 181 -4.35 -3.89 -9.45
CA TYR A 181 -3.36 -4.34 -8.47
C TYR A 181 -2.85 -5.75 -8.79
N GLU A 182 -3.77 -6.66 -9.11
CA GLU A 182 -3.41 -8.02 -9.53
C GLU A 182 -2.53 -8.02 -10.79
N GLY A 183 -2.91 -7.28 -11.83
CA GLY A 183 -2.18 -7.25 -13.10
C GLY A 183 -0.88 -6.44 -13.09
N GLU A 184 -0.86 -5.29 -12.41
CA GLU A 184 0.26 -4.32 -12.45
C GLU A 184 1.18 -4.40 -11.23
N VAL A 185 0.79 -5.08 -10.14
CA VAL A 185 1.63 -5.27 -8.96
C VAL A 185 1.94 -6.75 -8.79
N LEU A 186 0.93 -7.59 -8.52
CA LEU A 186 1.16 -8.99 -8.15
C LEU A 186 1.66 -9.87 -9.31
N SER A 187 1.20 -9.61 -10.53
CA SER A 187 1.58 -10.37 -11.73
C SER A 187 2.84 -9.83 -12.42
N LYS A 188 3.44 -8.74 -11.91
CA LYS A 188 4.65 -8.14 -12.49
C LYS A 188 5.88 -8.66 -11.78
N ARG A 189 6.65 -9.52 -12.47
CA ARG A 189 7.92 -10.06 -11.97
C ARG A 189 8.85 -8.98 -11.41
N VAL A 190 8.98 -7.84 -12.09
CA VAL A 190 9.86 -6.74 -11.65
C VAL A 190 9.45 -6.15 -10.29
N VAL A 191 8.18 -6.28 -9.90
CA VAL A 191 7.65 -5.83 -8.61
C VAL A 191 7.78 -6.94 -7.56
N VAL A 192 7.40 -8.17 -7.91
CA VAL A 192 7.32 -9.29 -6.93
C VAL A 192 8.63 -10.07 -6.75
N GLN A 193 9.63 -9.92 -7.63
CA GLN A 193 10.90 -10.67 -7.57
C GLN A 193 11.69 -10.49 -6.28
N HIS A 194 11.40 -9.43 -5.52
CA HIS A 194 12.06 -9.12 -4.25
C HIS A 194 11.19 -9.45 -3.03
N LEU A 195 9.99 -10.01 -3.22
CA LEU A 195 9.16 -10.47 -2.12
C LEU A 195 9.81 -11.73 -1.52
N PRO A 196 10.16 -11.71 -0.23
CA PRO A 196 10.74 -12.88 0.42
C PRO A 196 9.62 -13.89 0.73
N LEU A 197 9.30 -14.72 -0.26
CA LEU A 197 8.35 -15.81 -0.15
C LEU A 197 9.05 -17.05 0.44
N GLY A 198 8.45 -17.62 1.48
CA GLY A 198 8.97 -18.80 2.18
C GLY A 198 8.26 -19.06 3.51
N GLY A 199 8.28 -20.30 3.99
CA GLY A 199 7.64 -20.68 5.25
C GLY A 199 6.13 -20.50 5.24
N LEU A 200 5.61 -19.54 6.03
CA LEU A 200 4.16 -19.26 6.16
C LEU A 200 3.47 -18.82 4.85
N LEU A 201 4.25 -18.36 3.86
CA LEU A 201 3.77 -17.99 2.53
C LEU A 201 4.51 -18.79 1.46
N SER A 202 4.81 -20.07 1.71
CA SER A 202 5.39 -20.94 0.67
C SER A 202 4.50 -20.97 -0.56
N LEU A 203 5.11 -20.85 -1.72
CA LEU A 203 4.46 -21.24 -2.97
C LEU A 203 4.48 -22.76 -2.98
N ASP A 204 3.31 -23.37 -2.82
CA ASP A 204 3.19 -24.80 -3.11
C ASP A 204 3.40 -24.96 -4.63
N GLU A 205 4.28 -25.88 -5.02
CA GLU A 205 4.42 -26.29 -6.41
C GLU A 205 3.22 -27.18 -6.74
N ASP A 206 2.20 -26.62 -7.41
CA ASP A 206 1.21 -27.40 -8.18
C ASP A 206 1.79 -27.79 -9.55
#